data_AF-A0A965JN60-F1
#
_entry.id   AF-A0A965JN60-F1
#
_cell.length_a   1.000
_cell.length_b   1.000
_cell.length_c   1.000
_cell.angle_alpha   90.00
_cell.angle_beta   90.00
_cell.angle_gamma   90.00
#
_symmetry.space_group_name_H-M   'P 1'
#
loop_
_entity.id
_entity.type
_entity.pdbx_description
1 polymer ?
#
loop_
_entity_poly.entity_id
_entity_poly.type
_entity_poly.pdbx_seq_one_letter_code
_entity_poly.pdbx_strand_id
1 'polypeptide(L)' 'MIQFKKVAFYTLGCKLNFSETSTIARLFEDAGFAKVEFEDTPDVYIINTCSVT' A
#
# COMPACT_ATOMS: atom_id res chain seq x y z
N MET A 1 -4.32 -23.96 -3.56
CA MET A 1 -4.00 -22.88 -2.59
C MET A 1 -4.35 -21.57 -3.27
N ILE A 2 -5.28 -20.79 -2.71
CA ILE A 2 -5.58 -19.46 -3.24
C ILE A 2 -4.42 -18.57 -2.77
N GLN A 3 -3.44 -18.31 -3.64
CA GLN A 3 -2.36 -17.41 -3.33
C GLN A 3 -2.93 -15.99 -3.42
N PHE A 4 -3.23 -15.39 -2.27
CA PHE A 4 -3.58 -13.97 -2.20
C PHE A 4 -2.41 -13.16 -2.77
N LYS A 5 -2.68 -12.27 -3.72
CA LYS A 5 -1.65 -11.36 -4.24
C LYS A 5 -1.21 -10.43 -3.11
N LYS A 6 0.10 -10.27 -2.94
CA LYS A 6 0.71 -9.47 -1.88
C LYS A 6 0.93 -8.04 -2.35
N VAL A 7 0.66 -7.07 -1.48
CA VAL A 7 0.89 -5.65 -1.73
C VAL A 7 1.64 -5.01 -0.57
N ALA A 8 2.61 -4.14 -0.87
CA ALA A 8 3.29 -3.32 0.13
C ALA A 8 3.13 -1.83 -0.16
N PHE A 9 3.10 -1.03 0.91
CA PHE A 9 2.88 0.41 0.85
C PHE A 9 4.07 1.15 1.43
N TYR A 10 4.49 2.23 0.77
CA TYR A 10 5.47 3.18 1.28
C TYR A 10 4.95 4.59 1.08
N THR A 11 5.01 5.42 2.13
CA THR A 11 4.44 6.77 2.10
C THR A 11 5.52 7.79 2.42
N LEU A 12 5.69 8.76 1.52
CA LEU A 12 6.64 9.86 1.62
C LEU A 12 5.90 11.18 1.44
N GLY A 13 5.53 11.86 2.52
CA GLY A 13 4.84 13.13 2.39
C GLY A 13 4.18 13.62 3.68
N CYS A 14 3.11 14.37 3.52
CA CYS A 14 2.38 14.98 4.62
C CYS A 14 1.30 14.05 5.18
N LYS A 15 0.57 14.51 6.21
CA LYS A 15 -0.54 13.76 6.84
C LYS A 15 -1.60 13.30 5.84
N LEU A 16 -1.84 14.07 4.77
CA LEU A 16 -2.81 13.70 3.74
C LEU A 16 -2.37 12.42 3.02
N ASN A 17 -1.09 12.29 2.67
CA ASN A 17 -0.56 11.08 2.03
C ASN A 17 -0.75 9.84 2.93
N PHE A 18 -0.57 9.96 4.25
CA PHE A 18 -0.83 8.85 5.18
C PHE A 18 -2.32 8.48 5.25
N SER A 19 -3.21 9.48 5.19
CA SER A 19 -4.65 9.26 5.12
C SER A 19 -5.04 8.53 3.83
N GLU A 20 -4.53 8.99 2.68
CA GLU A 20 -4.77 8.37 1.38
C GLU A 20 -4.23 6.94 1.32
N THR A 21 -3.01 6.71 1.81
CA THR A 21 -2.43 5.36 1.88
C THR A 21 -3.31 4.42 2.70
N SER A 22 -3.91 4.89 3.80
CA SER A 22 -4.82 4.08 4.61
C SER A 22 -6.10 3.72 3.84
N THR A 23 -6.65 4.67 3.08
CA THR A 23 -7.80 4.42 2.21
C THR A 23 -7.45 3.43 1.09
N ILE A 24 -6.29 3.60 0.43
CA ILE A 24 -5.84 2.70 -0.64
C ILE A 24 -5.59 1.28 -0.08
N ALA A 25 -4.96 1.15 1.09
CA ALA A 25 -4.74 -0.14 1.73
C ALA A 25 -6.05 -0.90 1.97
N ARG A 26 -7.10 -0.20 2.43
CA ARG A 26 -8.43 -0.79 2.61
C ARG A 26 -9.02 -1.31 1.31
N LEU A 27 -8.90 -0.55 0.22
CA LEU A 27 -9.39 -0.96 -1.10
C LEU A 27 -8.68 -2.23 -1.60
N PHE A 28 -7.38 -2.37 -1.32
CA PHE A 28 -6.62 -3.57 -1.67
C PHE A 28 -7.02 -4.78 -0.82
N GLU A 29 -7.20 -4.60 0.49
CA GLU A 29 -7.71 -5.64 1.39
C GLU A 29 -9.11 -6.11 0.96
N ASP A 30 -10.02 -5.18 0.64
CA ASP A 30 -11.38 -5.49 0.16
C ASP A 30 -11.37 -6.19 -1.21
N ALA A 31 -10.34 -5.94 -2.05
CA ALA A 31 -10.11 -6.64 -3.31
C ALA A 31 -9.43 -8.01 -3.15
N GLY A 32 -9.13 -8.44 -1.92
CA GLY A 32 -8.53 -9.75 -1.61
C GLY A 32 -7.01 -9.79 -1.72
N PHE A 33 -6.33 -8.65 -1.63
CA PHE A 33 -4.86 -8.62 -1.52
C PHE A 33 -4.43 -8.77 -0.06
N ALA A 34 -3.28 -9.42 0.13
CA ALA A 34 -2.62 -9.49 1.42
C ALA A 34 -1.64 -8.32 1.56
N LYS A 35 -1.86 -7.45 2.54
CA LYS A 35 -0.88 -6.43 2.92
C LYS A 35 0.33 -7.10 3.58
N VAL A 36 1.53 -6.79 3.09
CA VAL A 36 2.80 -7.31 3.62
C VAL A 36 3.77 -6.16 3.92
N GLU A 37 4.85 -6.45 4.65
CA GLU A 37 5.89 -5.48 4.91
C GLU A 37 6.67 -5.14 3.63
N PHE A 38 7.27 -3.96 3.59
CA PHE A 38 7.98 -3.48 2.40
C PHE A 38 9.19 -4.35 2.03
N GLU A 39 9.84 -4.94 3.05
CA GLU A 39 11.05 -5.78 2.94
C GLU A 39 10.74 -7.25 2.65
N ASP A 40 9.47 -7.64 2.57
CA ASP A 40 9.08 -8.99 2.21
C ASP A 40 9.30 -9.21 0.69
N THR A 41 8.26 -9.68 -0.02
CA THR A 41 8.29 -9.94 -1.46
C THR A 41 6.89 -9.71 -2.03
N PRO A 42 6.36 -8.49 -2.00
CA PRO A 42 5.04 -8.20 -2.55
C PRO A 42 5.02 -8.37 -4.08
N ASP A 43 3.86 -8.72 -4.61
CA ASP A 43 3.61 -8.75 -6.05
C ASP A 43 3.44 -7.33 -6.61
N VAL A 44 3.03 -6.39 -5.76
CA VAL A 44 2.78 -4.98 -6.10
C VAL A 44 3.34 -4.06 -5.02
N TYR A 45 4.05 -3.02 -5.43
CA TYR A 45 4.48 -1.93 -4.56
C TYR A 45 3.68 -0.66 -4.85
N ILE A 46 3.26 0.04 -3.79
CA ILE A 46 2.62 1.35 -3.88
C ILE A 46 3.45 2.36 -3.11
N ILE A 47 3.99 3.35 -3.83
CA ILE A 47 4.73 4.47 -3.24
C ILE A 47 3.87 5.73 -3.39
N ASN A 48 3.33 6.22 -2.28
CA ASN A 48 2.54 7.45 -2.26
C ASN A 48 3.41 8.63 -1.83
N THR A 49 3.55 9.62 -2.70
CA THR A 49 4.34 10.82 -2.42
C THR A 49 3.71 12.09 -3.00
N CYS A 50 4.00 13.24 -2.40
CA CYS A 50 3.58 14.55 -2.91
C CYS A 50 4.79 15.34 -3.42
N SER A 51 4.61 16.04 -4.54
CA SER A 51 5.69 16.79 -5.20
C SER A 51 5.99 18.16 -4.56
N VAL A 52 5.06 18.69 -3.76
CA VAL A 52 5.17 20.00 -3.12
C VAL A 52 5.16 19.83 -1.61
N THR A 53 6.10 20.49 -0.96
CA THR A 53 6.26 20.50 0.51
C THR A 53 5.45 21.62 1.14
#